data_AF-A0A8S9Z051-F1
#
_entry.id   AF-A0A8S9Z051-F1
#
_cell.length_a   1.000
_cell.length_b   1.000
_cell.length_c   1.000
_cell.angle_alpha   90.00
_cell.angle_beta   90.00
_cell.angle_gamma   90.00
#
_symmetry.space_group_name_H-M   'P 1'
#
loop_
_entity.id
_entity.type
_entity.pdbx_description
1 polymer ?
#
loop_
_entity_poly.entity_id
_entity_poly.type
_entity_poly.pdbx_seq_one_letter_code
_entity_poly.pdbx_strand_id
1 'polypeptide(L)'
;MVRMRDLTTNAVWLWEREKFLGRRFLMQEMYQNYLNKGQIANISKEEDPYWEVLEDRLLGVAPAFLQALGYRLDVDDKLAVTSIEGEEVGTLSFQLIPCTRSGKPWSELDASGSGHGDFVDDPNELLGQPFHFKIGITDLDILKSRDQTKVTIRYRVFKETDWTIVEFPRDYFRGGTSIRHLIDHTRIVSISQMTFEHLDYLTNHCICFMVYVSQTEDAKDNMSSMKVSCAVNMLFINLTIIFRSVVRKWAKPTQLRFIPHFQEVSSIVRSVQASRRYSRVQAEEYCDVNRLKTELTLIQRSLDRHVAVGEQLRDLCEIWSKKKPTSENCEKLIQELRKIVETKNTIPRLTKDRSPLGHARSSRVG
;
A
#
# COMPACT_ATOMS: atom_id res chain seq x y z
N MET A 1 8.92 -3.13 15.70
CA MET A 1 7.69 -2.81 16.43
C MET A 1 7.32 -3.97 17.34
N VAL A 2 6.88 -3.66 18.56
CA VAL A 2 6.31 -4.58 19.54
C VAL A 2 4.90 -4.08 19.87
N ARG A 3 3.91 -4.95 19.76
CA ARG A 3 2.51 -4.61 20.05
C ARG A 3 2.24 -4.80 21.54
N MET A 4 1.89 -3.71 22.21
CA MET A 4 1.48 -3.71 23.62
C MET A 4 -0.04 -3.61 23.69
N ARG A 5 -0.66 -4.33 24.62
CA ARG A 5 -2.11 -4.27 24.85
C ARG A 5 -2.36 -4.15 26.34
N ASP A 6 -3.16 -3.16 26.73
CA ASP A 6 -3.70 -3.09 28.08
C ASP A 6 -4.86 -4.09 28.20
N LEU A 7 -4.80 -4.94 29.22
CA LEU A 7 -5.81 -5.97 29.47
C LEU A 7 -7.09 -5.41 30.09
N THR A 8 -7.05 -4.19 30.63
CA THR A 8 -8.21 -3.54 31.27
C THR A 8 -9.00 -2.70 30.28
N THR A 9 -8.35 -1.80 29.55
CA THR A 9 -8.98 -0.91 28.57
C THR A 9 -9.03 -1.49 27.15
N ASN A 10 -8.29 -2.57 26.87
CA ASN A 10 -8.06 -3.09 25.52
C ASN A 10 -7.38 -2.09 24.55
N ALA A 11 -6.82 -1.00 25.06
CA ALA A 11 -5.97 -0.10 24.29
C ALA A 11 -4.72 -0.84 23.77
N VAL A 12 -4.28 -0.47 22.57
CA VAL A 12 -3.16 -1.09 21.87
C VAL A 12 -2.17 0.00 21.46
N TRP A 13 -0.89 -0.25 21.73
CA TRP A 13 0.21 0.59 21.31
C TRP A 13 1.22 -0.19 20.47
N LEU A 14 1.93 0.52 19.59
CA LEU A 14 3.05 0.00 18.83
C LEU A 14 4.32 0.67 19.32
N TRP A 15 5.13 -0.08 20.06
CA TRP A 15 6.41 0.40 20.55
C TRP A 15 7.54 0.06 19.59
N GLU A 16 8.43 1.01 19.42
CA GLU A 16 9.73 0.74 18.80
C GLU A 16 10.57 -0.18 19.68
N ARG A 17 11.55 -0.83 19.07
CA ARG A 17 12.42 -1.78 19.80
C ARG A 17 13.14 -1.09 20.96
N GLU A 18 13.62 0.12 20.75
CA GLU A 18 14.39 0.87 21.75
C GLU A 18 13.50 1.28 22.92
N LYS A 19 12.33 1.86 22.65
CA LYS A 19 11.31 2.18 23.65
C LYS A 19 10.93 0.94 24.46
N PHE A 20 10.63 -0.18 23.80
CA PHE A 20 10.29 -1.43 24.47
C PHE A 20 11.42 -1.96 25.35
N LEU A 21 12.67 -1.95 24.86
CA LEU A 21 13.81 -2.41 25.65
C LEU A 21 14.05 -1.52 26.86
N GLY A 22 13.99 -0.19 26.69
CA GLY A 22 14.12 0.77 27.78
C GLY A 22 13.06 0.56 28.86
N ARG A 23 11.78 0.48 28.47
CA ARG A 23 10.67 0.19 29.39
C ARG A 23 10.84 -1.16 30.08
N ARG A 24 11.27 -2.21 29.37
CA ARG A 24 11.54 -3.54 29.96
C ARG A 24 12.59 -3.51 31.07
N PHE A 25 13.65 -2.72 30.91
CA PHE A 25 14.68 -2.58 31.96
C PHE A 25 14.10 -1.93 33.21
N LEU A 26 13.32 -0.85 33.05
CA LEU A 26 12.63 -0.19 34.17
C LEU A 26 11.64 -1.12 34.88
N MET A 27 10.84 -1.87 34.12
CA MET A 27 9.93 -2.89 34.66
C MET A 27 10.70 -3.95 35.49
N GLN A 28 11.85 -4.41 34.99
CA GLN A 28 12.67 -5.39 35.69
C GLN A 28 13.26 -4.81 36.99
N GLU A 29 13.74 -3.58 36.96
CA GLU A 29 14.24 -2.88 38.15
C GLU A 29 13.14 -2.71 39.21
N MET A 30 11.94 -2.27 38.80
CA MET A 30 10.79 -2.18 39.71
C MET A 30 10.45 -3.52 40.36
N TYR A 31 10.46 -4.60 39.58
CA TYR A 31 10.21 -5.94 40.10
C TYR A 31 11.28 -6.37 41.11
N GLN A 32 12.56 -6.12 40.85
CA GLN A 32 13.63 -6.42 41.80
C GLN A 32 13.52 -5.59 43.07
N ASN A 33 13.19 -4.30 42.96
CA ASN A 33 12.95 -3.42 44.11
C ASN A 33 11.80 -3.92 44.97
N TYR A 34 10.71 -4.40 44.35
CA TYR A 34 9.60 -5.03 45.05
C TYR A 34 10.03 -6.29 45.80
N LEU A 35 10.82 -7.18 45.17
CA LEU A 35 11.32 -8.40 45.84
C LEU A 35 12.21 -8.08 47.05
N ASN A 36 13.04 -7.04 46.95
CA ASN A 36 13.99 -6.67 48.01
C ASN A 36 13.35 -5.90 49.16
N LYS A 37 12.43 -4.97 48.85
CA LYS A 37 11.86 -4.02 49.83
C LYS A 37 10.41 -4.33 50.21
N GLY A 38 9.75 -5.25 49.51
CA GLY A 38 8.35 -5.62 49.73
C GLY A 38 7.34 -4.52 49.40
N GLN A 39 7.76 -3.43 48.76
CA GLN A 39 6.91 -2.28 48.44
C GLN A 39 7.09 -1.86 46.99
N ILE A 40 5.98 -1.59 46.32
CA ILE A 40 5.96 -0.90 45.04
C ILE A 40 6.04 0.59 45.36
N ALA A 41 7.07 1.27 44.86
CA ALA A 41 7.20 2.70 45.06
C ALA A 41 6.00 3.43 44.43
N ASN A 42 5.52 4.49 45.08
CA ASN A 42 4.50 5.36 44.50
C ASN A 42 5.19 6.26 43.47
N ILE A 43 5.04 5.93 42.20
CA ILE A 43 5.75 6.55 41.08
C ILE A 43 4.74 7.39 40.29
N SER A 44 5.19 8.54 39.76
CA SER A 44 4.32 9.35 38.91
C SER A 44 3.97 8.63 37.61
N LYS A 45 2.93 9.09 36.91
CA LYS A 45 2.54 8.48 35.62
C LYS A 45 3.67 8.53 34.60
N GLU A 46 4.44 9.61 34.59
CA GLU A 46 5.52 9.84 33.63
C GLU A 46 6.72 8.90 33.86
N GLU A 47 6.93 8.49 35.10
CA GLU A 47 8.00 7.58 35.51
C GLU A 47 7.56 6.11 35.54
N ASP A 48 6.24 5.84 35.45
CA ASP A 48 5.69 4.50 35.39
C ASP A 48 5.98 3.84 34.03
N PRO A 49 6.78 2.75 33.99
CA PRO A 49 7.14 2.08 32.76
C PRO A 49 5.96 1.36 32.10
N TYR A 50 4.86 1.13 32.81
CA TYR A 50 3.62 0.56 32.29
C TYR A 50 2.64 1.61 31.76
N TRP A 51 2.83 2.89 32.10
CA TRP A 51 1.94 3.96 31.65
C TRP A 51 2.38 4.56 30.30
N GLU A 52 1.39 4.81 29.45
CA GLU A 52 1.57 5.39 28.12
C GLU A 52 0.38 6.30 27.80
N VAL A 53 0.65 7.40 27.07
CA VAL A 53 -0.41 8.27 26.56
C VAL A 53 -1.25 7.50 25.54
N LEU A 54 -2.58 7.69 25.60
CA LEU A 54 -3.47 7.07 24.64
C LEU A 54 -3.35 7.78 23.27
N GLU A 55 -2.73 7.11 22.32
CA GLU A 55 -2.56 7.60 20.95
C GLU A 55 -3.55 6.95 19.99
N ASP A 56 -3.79 7.58 18.84
CA ASP A 56 -4.54 6.95 17.75
C ASP A 56 -3.82 5.66 17.30
N ARG A 57 -4.57 4.58 17.15
CA ARG A 57 -4.05 3.29 16.73
C ARG A 57 -3.96 3.22 15.22
N LEU A 58 -2.79 2.86 14.69
CA LEU A 58 -2.64 2.49 13.28
C LEU A 58 -3.45 1.22 13.00
N LEU A 59 -4.50 1.34 12.19
CA LEU A 59 -5.32 0.22 11.76
C LEU A 59 -4.66 -0.54 10.61
N GLY A 60 -4.13 0.21 9.64
CA GLY A 60 -3.43 -0.35 8.50
C GLY A 60 -2.90 0.70 7.54
N VAL A 61 -2.24 0.22 6.49
CA VAL A 61 -1.60 1.03 5.46
C VAL A 61 -2.09 0.63 4.07
N ALA A 62 -2.21 1.61 3.19
CA ALA A 62 -2.57 1.43 1.79
C ALA A 62 -1.57 2.19 0.90
N PRO A 63 -0.60 1.49 0.27
CA PRO A 63 0.39 2.12 -0.60
C PRO A 63 -0.15 2.37 -2.02
N ALA A 64 -0.23 3.64 -2.43
CA ALA A 64 -0.59 4.07 -3.77
C ALA A 64 0.66 4.35 -4.62
N PHE A 65 0.96 3.47 -5.57
CA PHE A 65 2.14 3.60 -6.43
C PHE A 65 1.98 4.74 -7.43
N LEU A 66 3.07 5.47 -7.66
CA LEU A 66 3.07 6.71 -8.44
C LEU A 66 3.47 6.54 -9.90
N GLN A 67 3.86 5.32 -10.31
CA GLN A 67 4.50 5.06 -11.61
C GLN A 67 3.67 5.61 -12.78
N ALA A 68 2.35 5.42 -12.74
CA ALA A 68 1.42 5.94 -13.73
C ALA A 68 1.54 7.46 -13.94
N LEU A 69 1.77 8.23 -12.89
CA LEU A 69 1.97 9.69 -13.00
C LEU A 69 3.22 10.06 -13.79
N GLY A 70 4.28 9.24 -13.75
CA GLY A 70 5.49 9.44 -14.54
C GLY A 70 5.24 9.43 -16.05
N TYR A 71 4.13 8.82 -16.48
CA TYR A 71 3.68 8.79 -17.86
C TYR A 71 2.48 9.72 -18.11
N ARG A 72 2.13 10.62 -17.17
CA ARG A 72 0.90 11.42 -17.18
C ARG A 72 -0.38 10.58 -17.32
N LEU A 73 -0.38 9.39 -16.72
CA LEU A 73 -1.59 8.58 -16.59
C LEU A 73 -2.31 8.90 -15.28
N ASP A 74 -3.62 8.98 -15.38
CA ASP A 74 -4.53 9.02 -14.25
C ASP A 74 -4.66 7.64 -13.60
N VAL A 75 -4.85 7.64 -12.29
CA VAL A 75 -5.12 6.45 -11.47
C VAL A 75 -6.43 6.69 -10.74
N ASP A 76 -7.38 5.79 -10.93
CA ASP A 76 -8.60 5.68 -10.14
C ASP A 76 -8.74 4.21 -9.74
N ASP A 77 -8.38 3.89 -8.50
CA ASP A 77 -8.30 2.50 -8.06
C ASP A 77 -8.68 2.36 -6.57
N LYS A 78 -8.86 1.10 -6.16
CA LYS A 78 -9.14 0.70 -4.79
C LYS A 78 -7.97 -0.07 -4.21
N LEU A 79 -7.49 0.36 -3.06
CA LEU A 79 -6.40 -0.29 -2.34
C LEU A 79 -6.95 -1.04 -1.13
N ALA A 80 -6.48 -2.27 -0.96
CA ALA A 80 -6.63 -2.98 0.30
C ALA A 80 -5.83 -2.22 1.39
N VAL A 81 -6.50 -1.87 2.46
CA VAL A 81 -5.86 -1.38 3.69
C VAL A 81 -5.40 -2.61 4.46
N THR A 82 -4.10 -2.76 4.65
CA THR A 82 -3.51 -3.95 5.28
C THR A 82 -2.95 -3.60 6.65
N SER A 83 -3.25 -4.42 7.67
CA SER A 83 -2.66 -4.29 9.00
C SER A 83 -1.17 -4.63 8.98
N ILE A 84 -0.47 -4.31 10.07
CA ILE A 84 0.93 -4.70 10.26
C ILE A 84 1.14 -6.23 10.30
N GLU A 85 0.08 -7.00 10.53
CA GLU A 85 0.08 -8.46 10.52
C GLU A 85 -0.18 -9.06 9.13
N GLY A 86 -0.49 -8.23 8.13
CA GLY A 86 -0.80 -8.67 6.76
C GLY A 86 -2.28 -8.99 6.52
N GLU A 87 -3.16 -8.71 7.50
CA GLU A 87 -4.60 -8.90 7.32
C GLU A 87 -5.22 -7.69 6.60
N GLU A 88 -6.12 -7.95 5.66
CA GLU A 88 -6.95 -6.90 5.07
C GLU A 88 -7.97 -6.41 6.11
N VAL A 89 -7.95 -5.11 6.38
CA VAL A 89 -8.78 -4.45 7.39
C VAL A 89 -9.79 -3.46 6.79
N GLY A 90 -9.67 -3.16 5.50
CA GLY A 90 -10.54 -2.23 4.80
C GLY A 90 -10.13 -2.00 3.35
N THR A 91 -10.84 -1.11 2.66
CA THR A 91 -10.62 -0.75 1.27
C THR A 91 -10.68 0.77 1.11
N LEU A 92 -9.61 1.36 0.59
CA LEU A 92 -9.49 2.79 0.31
C LEU A 92 -9.69 3.05 -1.19
N SER A 93 -10.65 3.90 -1.55
CA SER A 93 -10.82 4.40 -2.92
C SER A 93 -10.10 5.74 -3.06
N PHE A 94 -9.16 5.83 -3.99
CA PHE A 94 -8.30 7.00 -4.16
C PHE A 94 -8.11 7.31 -5.64
N GLN A 95 -7.71 8.56 -5.91
CA GLN A 95 -7.40 9.03 -7.25
C GLN A 95 -6.08 9.79 -7.28
N LEU A 96 -5.29 9.57 -8.34
CA LEU A 96 -4.11 10.36 -8.67
C LEU A 96 -4.27 10.86 -10.10
N ILE A 97 -4.46 12.17 -10.27
CA ILE A 97 -4.80 12.75 -11.56
C ILE A 97 -3.75 13.79 -11.92
N PRO A 98 -2.94 13.58 -12.97
CA PRO A 98 -2.12 14.63 -13.55
C PRO A 98 -3.01 15.84 -13.86
N CYS A 99 -2.59 17.03 -13.44
CA CYS A 99 -3.37 18.23 -13.62
C CYS A 99 -2.51 19.45 -13.97
N THR A 100 -3.18 20.50 -14.40
CA THR A 100 -2.54 21.82 -14.53
C THR A 100 -2.37 22.47 -13.17
N ARG A 101 -1.61 23.57 -13.11
CA ARG A 101 -1.43 24.36 -11.87
C ARG A 101 -2.76 24.80 -11.24
N SER A 102 -3.83 24.98 -12.03
CA SER A 102 -5.16 25.35 -11.55
C SER A 102 -5.98 24.16 -11.05
N GLY A 103 -5.45 22.94 -11.14
CA GLY A 103 -6.13 21.71 -10.72
C GLY A 103 -7.05 21.09 -11.75
N LYS A 104 -7.13 21.67 -12.97
CA LYS A 104 -7.88 21.05 -14.07
C LYS A 104 -7.15 19.79 -14.55
N PRO A 105 -7.83 18.63 -14.61
CA PRO A 105 -7.27 17.43 -15.21
C PRO A 105 -6.81 17.69 -16.63
N TRP A 106 -5.67 17.12 -16.98
CA TRP A 106 -5.16 17.20 -18.34
C TRP A 106 -6.08 16.52 -19.37
N SER A 107 -6.76 15.44 -18.96
CA SER A 107 -7.76 14.73 -19.76
C SER A 107 -8.94 15.61 -20.21
N GLU A 108 -9.25 16.69 -19.48
CA GLU A 108 -10.36 17.60 -19.80
C GLU A 108 -9.96 18.76 -20.73
N LEU A 109 -8.65 18.97 -20.96
CA LEU A 109 -8.16 20.09 -21.78
C LEU A 109 -8.17 19.77 -23.28
N ASP A 110 -8.24 18.49 -23.64
CA ASP A 110 -8.42 18.03 -25.02
C ASP A 110 -9.90 18.21 -25.46
N ALA A 111 -10.26 19.43 -25.84
CA ALA A 111 -11.58 19.78 -26.41
C ALA A 111 -11.93 19.04 -27.72
N SER A 112 -11.04 18.19 -28.24
CA SER A 112 -11.27 17.33 -29.41
C SER A 112 -11.86 15.96 -29.06
N GLY A 113 -11.99 15.61 -27.77
CA GLY A 113 -12.53 14.31 -27.34
C GLY A 113 -11.70 13.10 -27.79
N SER A 114 -10.48 13.32 -28.30
CA SER A 114 -9.66 12.25 -28.87
C SER A 114 -8.92 11.43 -27.83
N GLY A 115 -8.76 11.89 -26.58
CA GLY A 115 -8.16 11.09 -25.49
C GLY A 115 -6.73 10.56 -25.75
N HIS A 116 -6.09 11.02 -26.82
CA HIS A 116 -4.85 10.44 -27.36
C HIS A 116 -3.61 11.31 -27.10
N GLY A 117 -3.77 12.52 -26.53
CA GLY A 117 -2.76 13.58 -26.63
C GLY A 117 -1.76 13.72 -25.49
N ASP A 118 -2.06 13.32 -24.26
CA ASP A 118 -1.32 13.89 -23.11
C ASP A 118 -0.67 12.89 -22.15
N PHE A 119 -0.46 11.66 -22.60
CA PHE A 119 0.46 10.75 -21.92
C PHE A 119 1.82 10.77 -22.60
N VAL A 120 2.86 10.58 -21.79
CA VAL A 120 4.25 10.55 -22.20
C VAL A 120 4.69 9.10 -22.36
N ASP A 121 5.49 8.78 -23.38
CA ASP A 121 6.00 7.42 -23.59
C ASP A 121 7.28 7.15 -22.77
N ASP A 122 8.15 8.16 -22.61
CA ASP A 122 9.32 8.11 -21.72
C ASP A 122 9.21 9.14 -20.57
N PRO A 123 9.16 8.72 -19.29
CA PRO A 123 9.09 9.64 -18.15
C PRO A 123 10.19 10.71 -18.13
N ASN A 124 11.35 10.45 -18.76
CA ASN A 124 12.45 11.42 -18.85
C ASN A 124 12.06 12.70 -19.60
N GLU A 125 11.05 12.68 -20.47
CA GLU A 125 10.55 13.88 -21.17
C GLU A 125 9.96 14.93 -20.21
N LEU A 126 9.58 14.52 -18.99
CA LEU A 126 9.08 15.44 -17.97
C LEU A 126 10.20 16.29 -17.35
N LEU A 127 11.49 15.91 -17.50
CA LEU A 127 12.61 16.62 -16.88
C LEU A 127 12.65 18.11 -17.25
N GLY A 128 12.82 18.95 -16.23
CA GLY A 128 12.84 20.41 -16.38
C GLY A 128 11.47 21.06 -16.62
N GLN A 129 10.41 20.28 -16.84
CA GLN A 129 9.05 20.80 -17.00
C GLN A 129 8.33 20.93 -15.66
N PRO A 130 7.36 21.86 -15.53
CA PRO A 130 6.45 21.87 -14.39
C PRO A 130 5.51 20.66 -14.44
N PHE A 131 5.31 20.02 -13.30
CA PHE A 131 4.42 18.87 -13.18
C PHE A 131 3.52 19.04 -11.95
N HIS A 132 2.22 18.90 -12.15
CA HIS A 132 1.25 18.98 -11.05
C HIS A 132 0.34 17.76 -11.11
N PHE A 133 -0.08 17.28 -9.94
CA PHE A 133 -1.06 16.22 -9.85
C PHE A 133 -1.97 16.42 -8.64
N LYS A 134 -3.19 15.93 -8.76
CA LYS A 134 -4.22 15.97 -7.74
C LYS A 134 -4.32 14.61 -7.07
N ILE A 135 -4.31 14.61 -5.74
CA ILE A 135 -4.58 13.46 -4.89
C ILE A 135 -6.03 13.59 -4.41
N GLY A 136 -6.84 12.60 -4.75
CA GLY A 136 -8.23 12.45 -4.32
C GLY A 136 -8.40 11.29 -3.35
N ILE A 137 -9.16 11.47 -2.27
CA ILE A 137 -9.64 10.37 -1.43
C ILE A 137 -11.17 10.42 -1.44
N THR A 138 -11.78 9.37 -1.96
CA THR A 138 -13.21 9.35 -2.28
C THR A 138 -14.00 8.54 -1.26
N ASP A 139 -13.52 7.35 -0.92
CA ASP A 139 -14.23 6.43 -0.03
C ASP A 139 -13.26 5.61 0.83
N LEU A 140 -13.68 5.24 2.03
CA LEU A 140 -12.95 4.31 2.89
C LEU A 140 -13.95 3.35 3.53
N ASP A 141 -13.80 2.06 3.22
CA ASP A 141 -14.54 0.99 3.86
C ASP A 141 -13.65 0.28 4.89
N ILE A 142 -14.18 -0.05 6.07
CA ILE A 142 -13.44 -0.72 7.14
C ILE A 142 -14.24 -1.93 7.60
N LEU A 143 -13.66 -3.13 7.41
CA LEU A 143 -14.31 -4.43 7.60
C LEU A 143 -14.75 -4.70 9.05
N LYS A 144 -14.07 -4.12 10.03
CA LYS A 144 -14.33 -4.33 11.48
C LYS A 144 -14.46 -2.99 12.22
N SER A 145 -15.10 -2.00 11.60
CA SER A 145 -15.32 -0.71 12.27
C SER A 145 -16.27 -0.90 13.47
N ARG A 146 -15.88 -0.34 14.63
CA ARG A 146 -16.78 -0.19 15.78
C ARG A 146 -17.50 1.14 15.64
N ASP A 147 -18.78 1.17 15.99
CA ASP A 147 -19.54 2.41 16.07
C ASP A 147 -18.81 3.43 16.97
N GLN A 148 -18.79 4.70 16.56
CA GLN A 148 -18.27 5.87 17.30
C GLN A 148 -16.75 6.10 17.30
N THR A 149 -15.96 5.36 16.54
CA THR A 149 -14.51 5.59 16.48
C THR A 149 -14.14 6.72 15.50
N LYS A 150 -13.36 7.73 15.92
CA LYS A 150 -12.82 8.74 15.00
C LYS A 150 -11.79 8.07 14.10
N VAL A 151 -11.97 8.19 12.79
CA VAL A 151 -11.05 7.66 11.79
C VAL A 151 -10.33 8.82 11.13
N THR A 152 -9.02 8.68 10.94
CA THR A 152 -8.21 9.65 10.19
C THR A 152 -7.30 8.93 9.21
N ILE A 153 -7.06 9.53 8.04
CA ILE A 153 -5.99 9.11 7.13
C ILE A 153 -4.85 10.10 7.25
N ARG A 154 -3.63 9.60 7.34
CA ARG A 154 -2.41 10.41 7.33
C ARG A 154 -1.54 10.00 6.15
N TYR A 155 -1.05 10.97 5.39
CA TYR A 155 -0.08 10.74 4.32
C TYR A 155 0.84 11.96 4.15
N ARG A 156 1.94 11.75 3.44
CA ARG A 156 2.89 12.80 3.06
C ARG A 156 3.36 12.53 1.64
N VAL A 157 3.73 13.60 0.95
CA VAL A 157 4.23 13.53 -0.42
C VAL A 157 5.68 13.98 -0.43
N PHE A 158 6.50 13.38 -1.28
CA PHE A 158 7.86 13.82 -1.64
C PHE A 158 8.60 14.69 -0.60
N LYS A 159 9.32 14.07 0.34
CA LYS A 159 10.15 14.73 1.37
C LYS A 159 9.45 15.75 2.28
N GLU A 160 8.12 15.81 2.29
CA GLU A 160 7.38 16.62 3.25
C GLU A 160 7.63 16.15 4.69
N THR A 161 7.80 17.11 5.59
CA THR A 161 7.88 16.87 7.03
C THR A 161 6.50 16.73 7.65
N ASP A 162 5.56 17.53 7.17
CA ASP A 162 4.24 17.68 7.76
C ASP A 162 3.27 16.66 7.18
N TRP A 163 2.45 16.08 8.05
CA TRP A 163 1.42 15.13 7.66
C TRP A 163 0.20 15.86 7.12
N THR A 164 -0.30 15.41 5.97
CA THR A 164 -1.67 15.70 5.58
C THR A 164 -2.59 14.77 6.34
N ILE A 165 -3.53 15.35 7.10
CA ILE A 165 -4.50 14.62 7.92
C ILE A 165 -5.88 14.82 7.30
N VAL A 166 -6.55 13.71 6.98
CA VAL A 166 -7.92 13.69 6.48
C VAL A 166 -8.79 13.09 7.57
N GLU A 167 -9.72 13.89 8.10
CA GLU A 167 -10.62 13.46 9.17
C GLU A 167 -11.96 13.00 8.63
N PHE A 168 -12.41 11.83 9.08
CA PHE A 168 -13.69 11.27 8.69
C PHE A 168 -14.77 11.78 9.65
N PRO A 169 -15.94 12.23 9.16
CA PRO A 169 -17.08 12.55 10.01
C PRO A 169 -17.46 11.35 10.89
N ARG A 170 -17.88 11.59 12.13
CA ARG A 170 -18.20 10.52 13.11
C ARG A 170 -19.29 9.56 12.64
N ASP A 171 -20.18 10.04 11.78
CA ASP A 171 -21.32 9.26 11.28
C ASP A 171 -21.04 8.60 9.93
N TYR A 172 -19.83 8.79 9.36
CA TYR A 172 -19.46 8.25 8.06
C TYR A 172 -19.63 6.73 7.96
N PHE A 173 -19.32 6.02 9.05
CA PHE A 173 -19.40 4.55 9.11
C PHE A 173 -20.74 4.01 9.61
N ARG A 174 -21.71 4.86 10.01
CA ARG A 174 -23.02 4.41 10.53
C ARG A 174 -24.01 3.93 9.46
N GLY A 175 -23.66 4.07 8.18
CA GLY A 175 -24.44 3.51 7.07
C GLY A 175 -25.38 4.51 6.39
N GLY A 176 -25.42 4.41 5.06
CA GLY A 176 -26.23 5.23 4.16
C GLY A 176 -25.42 5.67 2.94
N THR A 177 -25.86 5.32 1.72
CA THR A 177 -25.18 5.69 0.45
C THR A 177 -24.97 7.21 0.35
N SER A 178 -25.86 8.00 0.95
CA SER A 178 -25.82 9.47 0.94
C SER A 178 -24.68 10.09 1.79
N ILE A 179 -24.05 9.35 2.70
CA ILE A 179 -23.02 9.87 3.62
C ILE A 179 -21.61 9.69 3.04
N ARG A 180 -21.41 8.76 2.10
CA ARG A 180 -20.09 8.45 1.53
C ARG A 180 -19.47 9.60 0.72
N HIS A 181 -20.30 10.51 0.20
CA HIS A 181 -19.86 11.69 -0.54
C HIS A 181 -19.29 12.83 0.34
N LEU A 182 -19.32 12.72 1.67
CA LEU A 182 -18.94 13.84 2.55
C LEU A 182 -17.44 14.17 2.60
N ILE A 183 -16.57 13.29 2.11
CA ILE A 183 -15.14 13.41 2.39
C ILE A 183 -14.38 14.14 1.30
N ASP A 184 -14.84 14.04 0.04
CA ASP A 184 -14.20 14.52 -1.20
C ASP A 184 -12.89 15.29 -0.97
N HIS A 185 -11.88 14.55 -0.51
CA HIS A 185 -10.64 15.17 -0.07
C HIS A 185 -9.78 15.33 -1.29
N THR A 186 -9.44 16.57 -1.60
CA THR A 186 -8.64 16.91 -2.78
C THR A 186 -7.43 17.72 -2.34
N ARG A 187 -6.24 17.29 -2.78
CA ARG A 187 -4.99 18.02 -2.60
C ARG A 187 -4.21 18.09 -3.89
N ILE A 188 -3.77 19.29 -4.30
CA ILE A 188 -2.89 19.47 -5.46
C ILE A 188 -1.45 19.52 -4.98
N VAL A 189 -0.62 18.68 -5.57
CA VAL A 189 0.84 18.69 -5.41
C VAL A 189 1.44 19.39 -6.62
N SER A 190 2.34 20.35 -6.37
CA SER A 190 2.95 21.16 -7.41
C SER A 190 4.46 21.03 -7.42
N ILE A 191 5.01 20.55 -8.53
CA ILE A 191 6.44 20.45 -8.79
C ILE A 191 6.79 21.48 -9.85
N SER A 192 7.49 22.55 -9.47
CA SER A 192 7.79 23.66 -10.40
C SER A 192 8.73 23.25 -11.53
N GLN A 193 9.71 22.39 -11.23
CA GLN A 193 10.63 21.83 -12.21
C GLN A 193 10.93 20.37 -11.84
N MET A 194 10.64 19.47 -12.76
CA MET A 194 10.90 18.05 -12.58
C MET A 194 12.41 17.78 -12.56
N THR A 195 12.88 17.05 -11.56
CA THR A 195 14.29 16.64 -11.42
C THR A 195 14.38 15.12 -11.49
N PHE A 196 15.60 14.58 -11.61
CA PHE A 196 15.80 13.13 -11.54
C PHE A 196 15.28 12.51 -10.24
N GLU A 197 15.36 13.23 -9.12
CA GLU A 197 14.84 12.76 -7.84
C GLU A 197 13.31 12.74 -7.80
N HIS A 198 12.66 13.73 -8.41
CA HIS A 198 11.20 13.71 -8.58
C HIS A 198 10.76 12.56 -9.49
N LEU A 199 11.50 12.29 -10.58
CA LEU A 199 11.21 11.15 -11.45
C LEU A 199 11.41 9.82 -10.75
N ASP A 200 12.51 9.65 -10.03
CA ASP A 200 12.74 8.45 -9.22
C ASP A 200 11.59 8.23 -8.22
N TYR A 201 11.13 9.30 -7.56
CA TYR A 201 9.96 9.27 -6.71
C TYR A 201 8.69 8.81 -7.42
N LEU A 202 8.39 9.34 -8.62
CA LEU A 202 7.22 8.89 -9.37
C LEU A 202 7.37 7.43 -9.83
N THR A 203 8.54 7.02 -10.29
CA THR A 203 8.74 5.69 -10.87
C THR A 203 8.80 4.58 -9.82
N ASN A 204 9.49 4.80 -8.71
CA ASN A 204 9.89 3.73 -7.78
C ASN A 204 9.20 3.81 -6.42
N HIS A 205 8.47 4.89 -6.11
CA HIS A 205 7.86 5.09 -4.81
C HIS A 205 6.32 5.12 -4.85
N CYS A 206 5.75 5.14 -3.65
CA CYS A 206 4.31 5.23 -3.42
C CYS A 206 4.00 6.32 -2.40
N ILE A 207 2.77 6.81 -2.42
CA ILE A 207 2.16 7.54 -1.31
C ILE A 207 1.55 6.50 -0.38
N CYS A 208 1.98 6.47 0.87
CA CYS A 208 1.44 5.55 1.86
C CYS A 208 0.31 6.24 2.63
N PHE A 209 -0.93 5.81 2.41
CA PHE A 209 -2.08 6.23 3.19
C PHE A 209 -2.16 5.39 4.46
N MET A 210 -1.97 6.03 5.62
CA MET A 210 -2.02 5.38 6.92
C MET A 210 -3.37 5.64 7.57
N VAL A 211 -4.13 4.58 7.82
CA VAL A 211 -5.46 4.67 8.43
C VAL A 211 -5.32 4.53 9.94
N TYR A 212 -5.73 5.55 10.67
CA TYR A 212 -5.70 5.62 12.12
C TYR A 212 -7.12 5.62 12.69
N VAL A 213 -7.28 4.97 13.85
CA VAL A 213 -8.52 4.93 14.60
C VAL A 213 -8.27 5.41 16.03
N SER A 214 -9.11 6.31 16.53
CA SER A 214 -9.01 6.79 17.91
C SER A 214 -9.25 5.66 18.90
N GLN A 215 -8.53 5.68 20.01
CA GLN A 215 -8.78 4.75 21.11
C GLN A 215 -9.57 5.47 22.20
N THR A 216 -10.53 4.78 22.81
CA THR A 216 -11.27 5.27 23.98
C THR A 216 -10.93 4.42 25.18
N GLU A 217 -10.74 5.03 26.36
CA GLU A 217 -10.55 4.31 27.62
C GLU A 217 -11.83 3.52 28.02
N ASP A 218 -12.98 3.96 27.51
CA ASP A 218 -14.28 3.32 27.73
C ASP A 218 -14.51 2.12 26.79
N ALA A 219 -13.88 1.00 27.12
CA ALA A 219 -14.36 -0.30 26.71
C ALA A 219 -14.61 -1.16 27.95
N LYS A 220 -15.77 -0.96 28.60
CA LYS A 220 -16.41 -2.03 29.36
C LYS A 220 -16.80 -3.12 28.36
N ASP A 221 -15.83 -3.90 27.90
CA ASP A 221 -16.12 -5.12 27.16
C ASP A 221 -16.93 -6.01 28.10
N ASN A 222 -18.18 -6.23 27.73
CA ASN A 222 -18.98 -7.30 28.28
C ASN A 222 -18.18 -8.59 28.09
N MET A 223 -17.65 -9.09 29.20
CA MET A 223 -16.84 -10.29 29.42
C MET A 223 -17.58 -11.61 29.02
N SER A 224 -18.41 -11.61 27.98
CA SER A 224 -19.25 -12.74 27.59
C SER A 224 -18.74 -13.46 26.33
N SER A 225 -18.07 -12.81 25.38
CA SER A 225 -17.65 -13.49 24.13
C SER A 225 -16.29 -14.20 24.21
N MET A 226 -15.35 -13.75 25.07
CA MET A 226 -14.06 -14.44 25.29
C MET A 226 -14.15 -15.66 26.23
N LYS A 227 -15.23 -15.79 27.01
CA LYS A 227 -15.40 -16.96 27.90
C LYS A 227 -15.68 -18.25 27.12
N VAL A 228 -16.24 -18.18 25.91
CA VAL A 228 -16.57 -19.38 25.11
C VAL A 228 -15.33 -19.96 24.44
N SER A 229 -14.36 -19.15 24.00
CA SER A 229 -13.15 -19.66 23.34
C SER A 229 -12.10 -20.20 24.34
N CYS A 230 -11.92 -19.54 25.48
CA CYS A 230 -10.98 -20.01 26.52
C CYS A 230 -11.48 -21.25 27.26
N ALA A 231 -12.79 -21.40 27.51
CA ALA A 231 -13.34 -22.58 28.16
C ALA A 231 -13.19 -23.84 27.29
N VAL A 232 -13.38 -23.72 25.97
CA VAL A 232 -13.22 -24.84 25.03
C VAL A 232 -11.76 -25.30 24.91
N ASN A 233 -10.80 -24.37 24.90
CA ASN A 233 -9.37 -24.73 24.88
C ASN A 233 -8.85 -25.28 26.22
N MET A 234 -9.37 -24.81 27.37
CA MET A 234 -9.02 -25.37 28.69
C MET A 234 -9.55 -26.79 28.90
N LEU A 235 -10.71 -27.15 28.34
CA LEU A 235 -11.24 -28.52 28.41
C LEU A 235 -10.47 -29.51 27.52
N PHE A 236 -9.99 -29.08 26.34
CA PHE A 236 -9.19 -29.93 25.44
C PHE A 236 -7.79 -30.25 25.99
N ILE A 237 -7.17 -29.30 26.70
CA ILE A 237 -5.85 -29.49 27.32
C ILE A 237 -5.94 -30.42 28.53
N ASN A 238 -7.01 -30.33 29.33
CA ASN A 238 -7.17 -31.20 30.49
C ASN A 238 -7.53 -32.66 30.11
N LEU A 239 -8.30 -32.89 29.04
CA LEU A 239 -8.58 -34.26 28.57
C LEU A 239 -7.32 -34.97 28.03
N THR A 240 -6.39 -34.26 27.40
CA THR A 240 -5.14 -34.83 26.89
C THR A 240 -4.12 -35.13 28.00
N ILE A 241 -4.16 -34.39 29.10
CA ILE A 241 -3.32 -34.66 30.29
C ILE A 241 -3.82 -35.91 31.04
N ILE A 242 -5.13 -36.11 31.14
CA ILE A 242 -5.72 -37.30 31.78
C ILE A 242 -5.49 -38.56 30.93
N PHE A 243 -5.60 -38.48 29.60
CA PHE A 243 -5.32 -39.62 28.71
C PHE A 243 -3.84 -40.06 28.72
N ARG A 244 -2.90 -39.11 28.89
CA ARG A 244 -1.46 -39.41 29.00
C ARG A 244 -1.07 -40.06 30.33
N SER A 245 -1.86 -39.89 31.38
CA SER A 245 -1.58 -40.46 32.71
C SER A 245 -2.02 -41.94 32.81
N VAL A 246 -3.06 -42.34 32.06
CA VAL A 246 -3.57 -43.73 32.06
C VAL A 246 -2.72 -44.64 31.17
N VAL A 247 -2.18 -44.15 30.05
CA VAL A 247 -1.44 -44.98 29.08
C VAL A 247 0.02 -45.27 29.53
N ARG A 248 0.56 -44.58 30.53
CA ARG A 248 1.94 -44.83 31.02
C ARG A 248 2.07 -45.98 32.03
N LYS A 249 0.97 -46.65 32.41
CA LYS A 249 1.01 -47.76 33.40
C LYS A 249 1.21 -49.16 32.81
N TRP A 250 1.29 -49.30 31.48
CA TRP A 250 1.44 -50.60 30.82
C TRP A 250 2.44 -50.55 29.66
N ALA A 251 3.73 -50.63 29.98
CA ALA A 251 4.74 -51.26 29.12
C ALA A 251 6.05 -51.40 29.92
N LYS A 252 6.45 -52.65 30.20
CA LYS A 252 7.76 -53.01 30.76
C LYS A 252 8.81 -53.19 29.65
N PRO A 253 10.12 -53.19 30.00
CA PRO A 253 11.19 -52.71 29.13
C PRO A 253 12.17 -53.81 28.67
N THR A 254 12.86 -53.60 27.53
CA THR A 254 14.14 -54.28 27.27
C THR A 254 15.03 -53.57 26.23
N GLN A 255 16.19 -53.08 26.70
CA GLN A 255 17.57 -53.03 26.12
C GLN A 255 17.75 -52.68 24.62
N LEU A 256 18.56 -51.69 24.17
CA LEU A 256 19.98 -51.41 24.47
C LEU A 256 20.41 -49.96 24.08
N ARG A 257 21.24 -49.38 24.96
CA ARG A 257 22.27 -48.30 24.90
C ARG A 257 22.47 -47.43 23.62
N PHE A 258 22.35 -46.11 23.73
CA PHE A 258 23.41 -45.10 24.03
C PHE A 258 22.80 -43.66 23.99
N ILE A 259 23.22 -42.79 24.91
CA ILE A 259 22.89 -41.34 25.11
C ILE A 259 24.25 -40.60 25.16
N PRO A 260 24.42 -39.26 24.93
CA PRO A 260 23.46 -38.15 24.73
C PRO A 260 23.72 -37.24 23.51
N HIS A 261 22.72 -36.50 23.04
CA HIS A 261 22.64 -35.04 23.28
C HIS A 261 21.27 -34.49 22.85
N PHE A 262 20.76 -33.58 23.66
CA PHE A 262 19.39 -33.11 23.72
C PHE A 262 19.36 -31.70 23.13
N GLN A 263 18.54 -31.44 22.11
CA GLN A 263 17.95 -30.11 21.90
C GLN A 263 16.81 -30.14 20.86
N GLU A 264 15.58 -30.23 21.38
CA GLU A 264 14.45 -29.47 20.85
C GLU A 264 14.74 -27.97 21.06
N VAL A 265 14.54 -27.14 20.03
CA VAL A 265 13.69 -25.92 20.00
C VAL A 265 13.78 -25.38 18.57
N SER A 266 12.92 -25.83 17.66
CA SER A 266 12.81 -25.20 16.33
C SER A 266 11.45 -25.46 15.68
N SER A 267 10.41 -24.75 16.13
CA SER A 267 9.15 -24.63 15.35
C SER A 267 8.52 -23.24 15.43
N ILE A 268 8.83 -22.43 16.45
CA ILE A 268 8.28 -21.08 16.60
C ILE A 268 9.12 -20.02 15.84
N VAL A 269 10.41 -20.26 15.62
CA VAL A 269 11.31 -19.33 14.91
C VAL A 269 11.08 -19.30 13.39
N ARG A 270 10.43 -20.32 12.81
CA ARG A 270 10.07 -20.33 11.38
C ARG A 270 8.83 -19.49 11.05
N SER A 271 7.93 -19.25 12.02
CA SER A 271 6.69 -18.50 11.81
C SER A 271 6.92 -16.98 11.68
N VAL A 272 7.85 -16.42 12.47
CA VAL A 272 8.13 -14.97 12.45
C VAL A 272 8.95 -14.54 11.22
N GLN A 273 9.83 -15.42 10.72
CA GLN A 273 10.50 -15.20 9.43
C GLN A 273 9.57 -15.43 8.24
N ALA A 274 8.61 -16.35 8.33
CA ALA A 274 7.61 -16.56 7.28
C ALA A 274 6.67 -15.35 7.13
N SER A 275 6.20 -14.74 8.23
CA SER A 275 5.33 -13.57 8.18
C SER A 275 6.02 -12.32 7.58
N ARG A 276 7.31 -12.12 7.87
CA ARG A 276 8.10 -11.05 7.22
C ARG A 276 8.36 -11.31 5.74
N ARG A 277 8.53 -12.58 5.33
CA ARG A 277 8.65 -12.95 3.92
C ARG A 277 7.31 -12.81 3.20
N TYR A 278 6.19 -13.16 3.84
CA TYR A 278 4.86 -13.06 3.25
C TYR A 278 4.43 -11.61 3.01
N SER A 279 4.68 -10.72 3.97
CA SER A 279 4.38 -9.29 3.82
C SER A 279 5.26 -8.60 2.77
N ARG A 280 6.53 -9.02 2.62
CA ARG A 280 7.40 -8.50 1.54
C ARG A 280 7.02 -9.04 0.17
N VAL A 281 6.67 -10.32 0.08
CA VAL A 281 6.18 -10.95 -1.16
C VAL A 281 4.88 -10.28 -1.62
N GLN A 282 3.93 -10.01 -0.71
CA GLN A 282 2.71 -9.27 -1.08
C GLN A 282 3.02 -7.84 -1.54
N ALA A 283 3.90 -7.11 -0.86
CA ALA A 283 4.27 -5.75 -1.28
C ALA A 283 5.00 -5.72 -2.64
N GLU A 284 5.87 -6.70 -2.89
CA GLU A 284 6.54 -6.90 -4.18
C GLU A 284 5.52 -7.29 -5.27
N GLU A 285 4.60 -8.22 -4.99
CA GLU A 285 3.50 -8.61 -5.89
C GLU A 285 2.57 -7.42 -6.22
N TYR A 286 2.20 -6.59 -5.25
CA TYR A 286 1.38 -5.38 -5.49
C TYR A 286 2.12 -4.34 -6.32
N CYS A 287 3.43 -4.16 -6.11
CA CYS A 287 4.28 -3.30 -6.94
C CYS A 287 4.29 -3.80 -8.40
N ASP A 288 4.52 -5.11 -8.58
CA ASP A 288 4.57 -5.74 -9.91
C ASP A 288 3.22 -5.66 -10.63
N VAL A 289 2.11 -5.87 -9.93
CA VAL A 289 0.76 -5.74 -10.50
C VAL A 289 0.48 -4.31 -10.96
N ASN A 290 0.83 -3.30 -10.17
CA ASN A 290 0.62 -1.90 -10.57
C ASN A 290 1.52 -1.47 -11.72
N ARG A 291 2.76 -1.99 -11.75
CA ARG A 291 3.66 -1.82 -12.89
C ARG A 291 3.06 -2.43 -14.15
N LEU A 292 2.58 -3.67 -14.09
CA LEU A 292 1.94 -4.35 -15.21
C LEU A 292 0.67 -3.63 -15.68
N LYS A 293 -0.16 -3.13 -14.75
CA LYS A 293 -1.33 -2.29 -15.09
C LYS A 293 -0.90 -1.05 -15.88
N THR A 294 0.14 -0.35 -15.41
CA THR A 294 0.67 0.85 -16.08
C THR A 294 1.15 0.53 -17.50
N GLU A 295 1.96 -0.51 -17.67
CA GLU A 295 2.45 -0.96 -18.98
C GLU A 295 1.30 -1.36 -19.91
N LEU A 296 0.29 -2.07 -19.38
CA LEU A 296 -0.90 -2.44 -20.15
C LEU A 296 -1.69 -1.20 -20.60
N THR A 297 -1.85 -0.21 -19.73
CA THR A 297 -2.51 1.06 -20.08
C THR A 297 -1.73 1.82 -21.16
N LEU A 298 -0.40 1.86 -21.09
CA LEU A 298 0.44 2.46 -22.14
C LEU A 298 0.26 1.75 -23.48
N ILE A 299 0.31 0.42 -23.48
CA ILE A 299 0.10 -0.38 -24.70
C ILE A 299 -1.30 -0.16 -25.27
N GLN A 300 -2.34 -0.13 -24.41
CA GLN A 300 -3.70 0.13 -24.84
C GLN A 300 -3.83 1.52 -25.49
N ARG A 301 -3.30 2.57 -24.85
CA ARG A 301 -3.35 3.92 -25.41
C ARG A 301 -2.53 4.06 -26.70
N SER A 302 -1.40 3.36 -26.79
CA SER A 302 -0.61 3.27 -28.03
C SER A 302 -1.39 2.59 -29.16
N LEU A 303 -2.12 1.50 -28.85
CA LEU A 303 -2.99 0.83 -29.80
C LEU A 303 -4.12 1.75 -30.26
N ASP A 304 -4.79 2.45 -29.33
CA ASP A 304 -5.89 3.36 -29.66
C ASP A 304 -5.40 4.51 -30.57
N ARG A 305 -4.20 5.08 -30.30
CA ARG A 305 -3.53 6.04 -31.20
C ARG A 305 -3.36 5.46 -32.61
N HIS A 306 -2.91 4.20 -32.73
CA HIS A 306 -2.75 3.56 -34.04
C HIS A 306 -4.07 3.30 -34.76
N VAL A 307 -5.12 2.92 -34.03
CA VAL A 307 -6.47 2.73 -34.60
C VAL A 307 -7.02 4.05 -35.13
N ALA A 308 -6.90 5.15 -34.36
CA ALA A 308 -7.33 6.48 -34.76
C ALA A 308 -6.61 6.96 -36.04
N VAL A 309 -5.29 6.75 -36.14
CA VAL A 309 -4.54 7.05 -37.39
C VAL A 309 -5.05 6.19 -38.56
N GLY A 310 -5.38 4.92 -38.32
CA GLY A 310 -5.98 4.05 -39.32
C GLY A 310 -7.34 4.53 -39.82
N GLU A 311 -8.17 5.06 -38.93
CA GLU A 311 -9.46 5.69 -39.26
C GLU A 311 -9.27 6.97 -40.08
N GLN A 312 -8.39 7.87 -39.64
CA GLN A 312 -8.05 9.07 -40.40
C GLN A 312 -7.58 8.77 -41.82
N LEU A 313 -6.76 7.72 -41.99
CA LEU A 313 -6.32 7.27 -43.31
C LEU A 313 -7.47 6.70 -44.15
N ARG A 314 -8.40 5.95 -43.56
CA ARG A 314 -9.59 5.44 -44.26
C ARG A 314 -10.50 6.57 -44.71
N ASP A 315 -10.80 7.52 -43.84
CA ASP A 315 -11.64 8.67 -44.16
C ASP A 315 -11.02 9.53 -45.27
N LEU A 316 -9.71 9.74 -45.18
CA LEU A 316 -8.95 10.43 -46.21
C LEU A 316 -9.04 9.66 -47.54
N CYS A 317 -8.83 8.34 -47.56
CA CYS A 317 -9.00 7.54 -48.77
C CYS A 317 -10.42 7.67 -49.36
N GLU A 318 -11.47 7.66 -48.54
CA GLU A 318 -12.85 7.80 -49.01
C GLU A 318 -13.11 9.19 -49.61
N ILE A 319 -12.70 10.26 -48.93
CA ILE A 319 -12.85 11.64 -49.41
C ILE A 319 -12.14 11.84 -50.75
N TRP A 320 -10.92 11.32 -50.87
CA TRP A 320 -10.10 11.51 -52.06
C TRP A 320 -10.49 10.59 -53.22
N SER A 321 -11.11 9.43 -52.96
CA SER A 321 -11.69 8.56 -53.99
C SER A 321 -12.79 9.25 -54.82
N LYS A 322 -13.47 10.25 -54.24
CA LYS A 322 -14.57 11.00 -54.88
C LYS A 322 -14.07 12.20 -55.71
N LYS A 323 -12.78 12.55 -55.63
CA LYS A 323 -12.19 13.72 -56.31
C LYS A 323 -11.51 13.32 -57.61
N LYS A 324 -11.54 14.21 -58.62
CA LYS A 324 -10.81 14.00 -59.88
C LYS A 324 -9.29 14.11 -59.64
N PRO A 325 -8.49 13.23 -60.25
CA PRO A 325 -7.03 13.28 -60.13
C PRO A 325 -6.48 14.44 -60.96
N THR A 326 -6.37 15.62 -60.34
CA THR A 326 -5.68 16.80 -60.88
C THR A 326 -4.39 17.04 -60.10
N SER A 327 -3.40 17.69 -60.71
CA SER A 327 -2.10 17.99 -60.07
C SER A 327 -2.25 18.69 -58.72
N GLU A 328 -3.14 19.68 -58.63
CA GLU A 328 -3.42 20.43 -57.40
C GLU A 328 -4.06 19.55 -56.30
N ASN A 329 -4.92 18.62 -56.70
CA ASN A 329 -5.56 17.67 -55.78
C ASN A 329 -4.54 16.66 -55.23
N CYS A 330 -3.60 16.19 -56.06
CA CYS A 330 -2.52 15.31 -55.63
C CYS A 330 -1.59 16.00 -54.62
N GLU A 331 -1.25 17.27 -54.83
CA GLU A 331 -0.42 18.03 -53.87
C GLU A 331 -1.10 18.21 -52.51
N LYS A 332 -2.40 18.56 -52.51
CA LYS A 332 -3.20 18.68 -51.28
C LYS A 332 -3.31 17.34 -50.54
N LEU A 333 -3.50 16.23 -51.25
CA LEU A 333 -3.51 14.89 -50.67
C LEU A 333 -2.16 14.56 -49.99
N ILE A 334 -1.04 14.86 -50.65
CA ILE A 334 0.30 14.63 -50.10
C ILE A 334 0.53 15.47 -48.84
N GLN A 335 0.05 16.72 -48.81
CA GLN A 335 0.13 17.57 -47.61
C GLN A 335 -0.67 16.99 -46.44
N GLU A 336 -1.89 16.52 -46.67
CA GLU A 336 -2.70 15.88 -45.61
C GLU A 336 -2.08 14.57 -45.13
N LEU A 337 -1.53 13.75 -46.03
CA LEU A 337 -0.79 12.53 -45.66
C LEU A 337 0.47 12.85 -44.85
N ARG A 338 1.21 13.90 -45.22
CA ARG A 338 2.37 14.36 -44.44
C ARG A 338 1.98 14.75 -43.03
N LYS A 339 0.88 15.49 -42.85
CA LYS A 339 0.36 15.83 -41.51
C LYS A 339 0.10 14.58 -40.67
N ILE A 340 -0.60 13.58 -41.23
CA ILE A 340 -0.90 12.33 -40.51
C ILE A 340 0.38 11.55 -40.16
N VAL A 341 1.37 11.52 -41.06
CA VAL A 341 2.64 10.83 -40.85
C VAL A 341 3.57 11.57 -39.89
N GLU A 342 3.56 12.90 -39.88
CA GLU A 342 4.33 13.72 -38.93
C GLU A 342 3.79 13.55 -37.51
N THR A 343 2.47 13.43 -37.33
CA THR A 343 1.84 13.02 -36.06
C THR A 343 2.29 11.62 -35.59
N LYS A 344 2.81 10.77 -36.49
CA LYS A 344 3.31 9.43 -36.19
C LYS A 344 4.81 9.40 -35.84
N ASN A 345 5.61 10.38 -36.27
CA ASN A 345 7.07 10.39 -36.05
C ASN A 345 7.47 10.86 -34.64
N THR A 346 6.52 11.28 -33.81
CA THR A 346 6.68 11.43 -32.36
C THR A 346 6.57 10.10 -31.61
N ILE A 347 6.31 8.98 -32.30
CA ILE A 347 6.23 7.63 -31.71
C ILE A 347 7.61 6.97 -31.84
N PRO A 348 8.36 6.74 -30.74
CA PRO A 348 9.55 5.90 -30.81
C PRO A 348 9.15 4.49 -31.19
N ARG A 349 9.90 3.86 -32.11
CA ARG A 349 9.83 2.42 -32.28
C ARG A 349 10.11 1.80 -30.92
N LEU A 350 9.18 0.99 -30.39
CA LEU A 350 9.45 0.07 -29.28
C LEU A 350 10.69 -0.75 -29.65
N THR A 351 11.87 -0.28 -29.24
CA THR A 351 13.09 -1.02 -29.36
C THR A 351 12.93 -2.19 -28.41
N LYS A 352 12.85 -3.39 -28.98
CA LYS A 352 13.13 -4.63 -28.27
C LYS A 352 14.53 -4.51 -27.68
N ASP A 353 14.65 -3.95 -26.49
CA ASP A 353 15.85 -4.12 -25.69
C ASP A 353 15.87 -5.58 -25.25
N ARG A 354 16.60 -6.38 -26.03
CA ARG A 354 17.13 -7.65 -25.56
C ARG A 354 18.13 -7.30 -24.46
N SER A 355 17.68 -7.31 -23.21
CA SER A 355 18.59 -7.44 -22.08
C SER A 355 19.45 -8.71 -22.27
N PRO A 356 20.79 -8.62 -22.27
CA PRO A 356 21.63 -9.81 -22.30
C PRO A 356 21.52 -10.51 -20.96
N LEU A 357 20.95 -11.72 -20.97
CA LEU A 357 21.06 -12.68 -19.88
C LEU A 357 22.55 -12.89 -19.59
N GLY A 358 23.01 -12.33 -18.47
CA GLY A 358 24.34 -12.57 -17.93
C GLY A 358 24.49 -14.06 -17.60
N HIS A 359 25.19 -14.79 -18.46
CA HIS A 359 25.78 -16.06 -18.09
C HIS A 359 26.91 -15.80 -17.09
N ALA A 360 26.60 -15.93 -15.80
CA ALA A 360 27.59 -16.15 -14.77
C ALA A 360 28.23 -17.54 -15.00
N ARG A 361 29.32 -17.58 -15.79
CA ARG A 361 30.24 -18.72 -15.79
C ARG A 361 31.04 -18.66 -14.49
N SER A 362 30.75 -19.63 -13.64
CA SER A 362 31.63 -20.12 -12.58
C SER A 362 33.04 -20.35 -13.14
N SER A 363 34.03 -19.68 -12.57
CA SER A 363 35.44 -20.07 -12.66
C SER A 363 36.00 -20.14 -11.24
N ARG A 364 35.93 -21.36 -10.68
CA ARG A 364 36.93 -21.85 -9.73
C ARG A 364 37.96 -22.64 -10.52
N VAL A 365 39.18 -22.64 -9.98
CA VAL A 365 40.36 -23.50 -10.22
C VAL A 365 41.51 -22.75 -10.91
N GLY A 366 42.61 -22.65 -10.16
CA GLY A 366 43.89 -22.02 -10.50
C GLY A 366 44.48 -21.40 -9.25
#